data_AF-A0A285XS45-F1
#
_entry.id   AF-A0A285XS45-F1
#
_cell.length_a   1.000
_cell.length_b   1.000
_cell.length_c   1.000
_cell.angle_alpha   90.00
_cell.angle_beta   90.00
_cell.angle_gamma   90.00
#
_symmetry.space_group_name_H-M   'P 1'
#
loop_
_entity.id
_entity.type
_entity.pdbx_description
1 polymer ?
#
loop_
_entity_poly.entity_id
_entity_poly.type
_entity_poly.pdbx_seq_one_letter_code
_entity_poly.pdbx_strand_id
1 'polypeptide(L)'
;MPASAAPEAKWCSGACRKHGVDATDHALEQRIDELLAARARTSSICPSEVARSIDPEDWRPLMEPARRAARRMVARGEVEITQHGSVVDPSTAKGPIRIRRPR
;
A
#
# COMPACT_ATOMS: atom_id res chain seq x y z
N MET A 1 -7.41 21.72 -1.05
CA MET A 1 -7.47 21.20 -2.43
C MET A 1 -7.25 19.70 -2.34
N PRO A 2 -8.24 18.82 -2.51
CA PRO A 2 -7.94 17.40 -2.65
C PRO A 2 -7.57 17.16 -4.11
N ALA A 3 -6.28 17.01 -4.36
CA ALA A 3 -5.80 16.41 -5.60
C ALA A 3 -6.05 14.90 -5.56
N SER A 4 -6.15 14.32 -6.75
CA SER A 4 -6.06 12.89 -7.06
C SER A 4 -7.40 12.17 -7.23
N ALA A 5 -8.09 12.50 -8.32
CA ALA A 5 -8.76 11.48 -9.12
C ALA A 5 -7.67 10.49 -9.60
N ALA A 6 -7.55 9.35 -8.94
CA ALA A 6 -6.57 8.35 -9.32
C ALA A 6 -7.16 7.36 -10.35
N PRO A 7 -6.38 6.93 -11.36
CA PRO A 7 -6.86 6.03 -12.40
C PRO A 7 -7.07 4.61 -11.85
N GLU A 8 -8.29 4.31 -11.41
CA GLU A 8 -8.73 3.05 -10.79
C GLU A 8 -8.60 1.78 -11.66
N ALA A 9 -8.39 1.90 -12.98
CA ALA A 9 -8.78 0.83 -13.88
C ALA A 9 -7.68 -0.17 -14.31
N LYS A 10 -6.38 0.19 -14.31
CA LYS A 10 -5.37 -0.61 -15.04
C LYS A 10 -4.58 -1.64 -14.24
N TRP A 11 -4.60 -1.62 -12.90
CA TRP A 11 -3.73 -2.50 -12.09
C TRP A 11 -4.40 -3.19 -10.88
N CYS A 12 -5.70 -2.99 -10.68
CA CYS A 12 -6.47 -3.83 -9.77
C CYS A 12 -6.56 -5.24 -10.36
N SER A 13 -5.90 -6.22 -9.74
CA SER A 13 -6.09 -7.65 -10.04
C SER A 13 -7.60 -7.96 -10.10
N GLY A 14 -8.03 -8.95 -10.88
CA GLY A 14 -9.47 -9.25 -11.08
C GLY A 14 -10.30 -9.36 -9.79
N ALA A 15 -9.67 -9.77 -8.68
CA ALA A 15 -10.26 -9.77 -7.34
C ALA A 15 -10.53 -8.36 -6.77
N CYS A 16 -9.61 -7.40 -6.94
CA CYS A 16 -9.84 -6.01 -6.52
C CYS A 16 -10.96 -5.35 -7.31
N ARG A 17 -11.09 -5.66 -8.61
CA ARG A 17 -12.17 -5.10 -9.44
C ARG A 17 -13.55 -5.64 -9.02
N LYS A 18 -13.60 -6.84 -8.46
CA LYS A 18 -14.84 -7.49 -7.98
C LYS A 18 -15.27 -7.07 -6.58
N HIS A 19 -14.33 -6.66 -5.72
CA HIS A 19 -14.62 -6.36 -4.31
C HIS A 19 -14.99 -4.89 -4.07
N GLY A 20 -14.70 -3.99 -5.01
CA GLY A 20 -14.80 -2.55 -4.77
C GLY A 20 -13.70 -2.05 -3.85
N VAL A 21 -13.33 -0.77 -3.96
CA VAL A 21 -12.47 -0.12 -2.96
C VAL A 21 -13.36 0.22 -1.78
N ASP A 22 -13.10 -0.37 -0.61
CA ASP A 22 -13.88 -0.11 0.60
C ASP A 22 -13.32 1.08 1.39
N ALA A 23 -14.04 1.57 2.40
CA ALA A 23 -13.54 2.59 3.32
C ALA A 23 -12.21 2.15 4.00
N THR A 24 -12.08 0.86 4.29
CA THR A 24 -10.84 0.28 4.86
C THR A 24 -9.65 0.42 3.93
N ASP A 25 -9.86 0.22 2.63
CA ASP A 25 -8.84 0.36 1.60
C ASP A 25 -8.32 1.81 1.51
N HIS A 26 -9.23 2.80 1.55
CA HIS A 26 -8.86 4.21 1.56
C HIS A 26 -8.13 4.60 2.85
N ALA A 27 -8.57 4.11 4.00
CA ALA A 27 -7.89 4.35 5.28
C ALA A 27 -6.45 3.80 5.26
N LEU A 28 -6.23 2.62 4.67
CA LEU A 28 -4.90 2.04 4.49
C LEU A 28 -4.00 2.88 3.58
N GLU A 29 -4.52 3.38 2.45
CA GLU A 29 -3.77 4.27 1.56
C GLU A 29 -3.36 5.56 2.28
N GLN A 30 -4.28 6.19 3.01
CA GLN A 30 -3.99 7.38 3.78
C GLN A 30 -2.93 7.11 4.86
N ARG A 31 -3.04 6.01 5.61
CA ARG A 31 -2.02 5.67 6.62
C ARG A 31 -0.66 5.36 6.00
N ILE A 32 -0.60 4.76 4.82
CA ILE A 32 0.67 4.58 4.10
C ILE A 32 1.30 5.93 3.81
N ASP A 33 0.55 6.88 3.24
CA ASP A 33 1.09 8.20 2.93
C ASP A 33 1.52 8.96 4.19
N GLU A 34 0.70 8.98 5.24
CA GLU A 34 1.02 9.65 6.50
C GLU A 34 2.27 9.07 7.17
N LEU A 35 2.41 7.74 7.22
CA LEU A 35 3.60 7.09 7.78
C LEU A 35 4.85 7.38 6.95
N LEU A 36 4.71 7.42 5.62
CA LEU A 36 5.81 7.79 4.72
C LEU A 36 6.14 9.29 4.77
N ALA A 37 5.15 10.15 5.07
CA ALA A 37 5.32 11.59 5.23
C ALA A 37 5.96 11.95 6.57
N ALA A 38 5.62 11.22 7.63
CA ALA A 38 6.20 11.36 8.97
C ALA A 38 7.65 10.81 9.05
N ARG A 39 8.05 9.96 8.11
CA ARG A 39 9.40 9.38 8.03
C ARG A 39 10.28 10.09 7.00
N ALA A 40 11.59 9.86 7.09
CA ALA A 40 12.54 10.35 6.10
C ALA A 40 12.22 9.79 4.71
N ARG A 41 12.51 10.55 3.63
CA ARG A 41 12.32 10.11 2.24
C ARG A 41 13.03 8.79 1.89
N THR A 42 14.05 8.42 2.65
CA THR A 42 14.82 7.18 2.49
C THR A 42 14.27 6.00 3.31
N SER A 43 13.35 6.26 4.23
CA SER A 43 12.75 5.24 5.06
C SER A 43 11.77 4.38 4.27
N SER A 44 11.60 3.16 4.77
CA SER A 44 10.57 2.24 4.31
C SER A 44 9.63 1.90 5.45
N ILE A 45 8.43 1.51 5.10
CA ILE A 45 7.41 0.97 6.02
C ILE A 45 7.12 -0.48 5.65
N CYS A 46 6.60 -1.24 6.60
CA CYS A 46 6.15 -2.61 6.38
C CYS A 46 4.61 -2.65 6.32
N PRO A 47 4.00 -3.54 5.53
CA PRO A 47 2.53 -3.65 5.48
C PRO A 47 1.91 -4.01 6.83
N SER A 48 2.64 -4.71 7.70
CA SER A 48 2.24 -5.00 9.08
C SER A 48 2.19 -3.75 9.97
N GLU A 49 3.02 -2.74 9.71
CA GLU A 49 3.01 -1.48 10.47
C GLU A 49 1.78 -0.63 10.14
N VAL A 50 1.42 -0.59 8.85
CA VAL A 50 0.18 0.03 8.39
C VAL A 50 -1.03 -0.69 8.98
N ALA A 51 -1.06 -2.02 8.89
CA ALA A 51 -2.15 -2.83 9.43
C ALA A 51 -2.31 -2.63 10.95
N ARG A 52 -1.21 -2.65 11.71
CA ARG A 52 -1.22 -2.37 13.15
C ARG A 52 -1.62 -0.95 13.51
N SER A 53 -1.41 0.01 12.63
CA SER A 53 -1.82 1.41 12.86
C SER A 53 -3.33 1.60 12.71
N ILE A 54 -4.00 0.73 11.94
CA ILE A 54 -5.46 0.71 11.84
C ILE A 54 -6.06 -0.15 12.94
N ASP A 55 -5.62 -1.41 13.03
CA ASP A 55 -6.19 -2.37 13.96
C ASP A 55 -5.05 -3.20 14.59
N PRO A 56 -4.52 -2.78 15.75
CA PRO A 56 -3.41 -3.47 16.40
C PRO A 56 -3.80 -4.85 16.93
N GLU A 57 -5.09 -5.08 17.21
CA GLU A 57 -5.60 -6.35 17.74
C GLU A 57 -5.88 -7.34 16.60
N ASP A 58 -6.44 -6.90 15.48
CA ASP A 58 -6.80 -7.76 14.34
C ASP A 58 -6.08 -7.40 13.01
N TRP A 59 -4.78 -7.12 13.08
CA TRP A 59 -3.97 -6.72 11.90
C TRP A 59 -3.75 -7.85 10.87
N ARG A 60 -3.93 -9.12 11.23
CA ARG A 60 -3.67 -10.27 10.35
C ARG A 60 -4.56 -10.27 9.10
N PRO A 61 -5.90 -10.14 9.21
CA PRO A 61 -6.77 -9.99 8.03
C PRO A 61 -6.51 -8.72 7.25
N LEU A 62 -6.01 -7.65 7.89
CA LEU A 62 -5.66 -6.39 7.22
C LEU A 62 -4.37 -6.47 6.37
N MET A 63 -3.58 -7.55 6.46
CA MET A 63 -2.39 -7.70 5.60
C MET A 63 -2.73 -7.74 4.10
N GLU A 64 -3.77 -8.47 3.71
CA GLU A 64 -4.16 -8.57 2.31
C GLU A 64 -4.72 -7.24 1.77
N PRO A 65 -5.65 -6.56 2.47
CA PRO A 65 -6.03 -5.18 2.18
C PRO A 65 -4.84 -4.22 2.09
N ALA A 66 -3.88 -4.29 3.03
CA ALA A 66 -2.71 -3.42 3.02
C ALA A 66 -1.83 -3.66 1.78
N ARG A 67 -1.67 -4.92 1.35
CA ARG A 67 -0.99 -5.25 0.08
C ARG A 67 -1.75 -4.71 -1.13
N ARG A 68 -3.08 -4.76 -1.14
CA ARG A 68 -3.91 -4.20 -2.23
C ARG A 68 -3.78 -2.68 -2.29
N ALA A 69 -3.85 -1.99 -1.15
CA ALA A 69 -3.63 -0.55 -1.07
C ALA A 69 -2.24 -0.17 -1.60
N ALA A 70 -1.20 -0.85 -1.12
CA ALA A 70 0.16 -0.60 -1.58
C ALA A 70 0.33 -0.87 -3.10
N ARG A 71 -0.29 -1.93 -3.64
CA ARG A 71 -0.36 -2.18 -5.10
C ARG A 71 -0.96 -1.01 -5.87
N ARG A 72 -2.09 -0.47 -5.39
CA ARG A 72 -2.76 0.68 -6.04
C ARG A 72 -1.89 1.93 -6.00
N MET A 73 -1.21 2.20 -4.88
CA MET A 73 -0.29 3.34 -4.78
C MET A 73 0.95 3.17 -5.68
N VAL A 74 1.51 1.96 -5.81
CA VAL A 74 2.60 1.68 -6.78
C VAL A 74 2.13 1.91 -8.21
N ALA A 75 0.93 1.44 -8.53
CA ALA A 75 0.29 1.62 -9.83
C ALA A 75 0.06 3.10 -10.19
N ARG A 76 -0.16 3.96 -9.20
CA ARG A 76 -0.27 5.42 -9.34
C ARG A 76 1.09 6.13 -9.36
N GLY A 77 2.18 5.41 -9.08
CA GLY A 77 3.53 5.98 -8.98
C GLY A 77 3.75 6.80 -7.70
N GLU A 78 2.93 6.60 -6.67
CA GLU A 78 3.02 7.32 -5.39
C GLU A 78 4.02 6.66 -4.42
N VAL A 79 4.19 5.34 -4.53
CA VAL A 79 5.11 4.53 -3.70
C VAL A 79 5.84 3.51 -4.55
N GLU A 80 6.97 3.01 -4.06
CA GLU A 80 7.68 1.86 -4.60
C GLU A 80 7.69 0.74 -3.57
N ILE A 81 7.58 -0.50 -4.04
CA ILE A 81 7.73 -1.67 -3.17
C ILE A 81 9.05 -2.34 -3.48
N THR A 82 9.80 -2.61 -2.43
CA THR A 82 11.10 -3.25 -2.50
C THR A 82 11.11 -4.52 -1.68
N GLN A 83 11.82 -5.52 -2.19
CA GLN A 83 12.10 -6.76 -1.49
C GLN A 83 13.58 -7.07 -1.67
N HIS A 84 14.27 -7.33 -0.57
CA HIS A 84 15.73 -7.57 -0.57
C HIS A 84 16.54 -6.42 -1.23
N GLY A 85 16.03 -5.19 -1.17
CA GLY A 85 16.67 -4.00 -1.76
C GLY A 85 16.32 -3.74 -3.23
N SER A 86 15.67 -4.67 -3.92
CA SER A 86 15.23 -4.52 -5.31
C SER A 86 13.77 -4.09 -5.38
N VAL A 87 13.42 -3.21 -6.33
CA VAL A 87 12.01 -2.88 -6.60
C VAL A 87 11.33 -4.12 -7.17
N VAL A 88 10.27 -4.57 -6.52
CA VAL A 88 9.51 -5.76 -6.92
C VAL A 88 8.04 -5.41 -7.09
N ASP A 89 7.38 -6.12 -8.00
CA ASP A 89 5.94 -6.02 -8.13
C ASP A 89 5.26 -6.68 -6.91
N PRO A 90 4.48 -5.94 -6.12
CA PRO A 90 3.75 -6.49 -4.98
C PRO A 90 2.68 -7.52 -5.34
N SER A 91 2.26 -7.61 -6.60
CA SER A 91 1.27 -8.59 -7.08
C SER A 91 1.84 -10.00 -7.13
N THR A 92 3.14 -10.09 -7.40
CA THR A 92 3.91 -11.34 -7.52
C THR A 92 4.81 -11.58 -6.31
N ALA A 93 5.21 -10.54 -5.58
CA ALA A 93 6.07 -10.66 -4.41
C ALA A 93 5.39 -11.47 -3.28
N LYS A 94 6.02 -12.59 -2.91
CA LYS A 94 5.65 -13.41 -1.75
C LYS A 94 6.55 -13.08 -0.57
N GLY A 95 5.98 -13.03 0.62
CA GLY A 95 6.74 -12.82 1.86
C GLY A 95 6.90 -11.35 2.28
N PRO A 96 7.96 -11.01 3.04
CA PRO A 96 8.20 -9.67 3.56
C PRO A 96 8.51 -8.71 2.43
N ILE A 97 7.74 -7.62 2.38
CA ILE A 97 7.91 -6.52 1.43
C ILE A 97 8.08 -5.22 2.20
N ARG A 98 8.76 -4.25 1.60
CA ARG A 98 8.96 -2.91 2.14
C ARG A 98 8.41 -1.88 1.18
N ILE A 99 7.63 -0.93 1.69
CA ILE A 99 7.06 0.16 0.89
C ILE A 99 7.90 1.40 1.19
N ARG A 100 8.32 2.14 0.15
CA ARG A 100 9.05 3.40 0.27
C ARG A 100 8.50 4.42 -0.70
N ARG A 101 8.87 5.69 -0.57
CA ARG A 101 8.54 6.71 -1.59
C ARG A 101 9.42 6.54 -2.83
N PRO A 102 8.89 6.78 -4.05
CA PRO A 102 9.70 6.89 -5.25
C PRO A 102 10.70 8.04 -5.08
N ARG A 103 11.91 7.84 -5.59
CA ARG A 103 12.97 8.84 -5.51
C ARG A 103 12.82 9.94 -6.53
#